data_AF-A0A397EKT9-F1
#
_entry.id   AF-A0A397EKT9-F1
#
_cell.length_a   1.000
_cell.length_b   1.000
_cell.length_c   1.000
_cell.angle_alpha   90.00
_cell.angle_beta   90.00
_cell.angle_gamma   90.00
#
_symmetry.space_group_name_H-M   'P 1'
#
loop_
_entity.id
_entity.type
_entity.pdbx_description
1 polymer ?
#
loop_
_entity_poly.entity_id
_entity_poly.type
_entity_poly.pdbx_seq_one_letter_code
_entity_poly.pdbx_strand_id
1 'polypeptide(L)'
;VPYAGNVAVATTCLGVVPYLLEHAPVACMPRLDALIRSLVSVAPPAVVAKLSMRLLLSEFSIFKDQTATVLLSSLHWNSWEQWGVWELLSAEWQAKHHDKATVAALRKVLACLDPQTHGEALSGILRLLLQICPDMALLQCVLKLSDAFDPFPSSVLAIWSDKWLSSVQPLVVGLLHDTKDAAVDVRRQLSKLPANALLLQEPYVRAALLAESIPGQLSGSASCPETAIDEPLMKKPKVDG
;
A
#
# COMPACT_ATOMS: atom_id res chain seq x y z
N VAL A 1 -19.61 41.88 -7.81
CA VAL A 1 -18.23 42.37 -7.59
C VAL A 1 -17.54 41.39 -6.66
N PRO A 2 -16.41 40.77 -7.00
CA PRO A 2 -15.73 39.92 -6.03
C PRO A 2 -15.22 40.80 -4.88
N TYR A 3 -15.51 40.39 -3.66
CA TYR A 3 -15.08 41.06 -2.43
C TYR A 3 -13.55 41.25 -2.45
N ALA A 4 -13.03 42.44 -2.10
CA ALA A 4 -11.60 42.75 -2.19
C ALA A 4 -10.70 41.73 -1.45
N GLY A 5 -11.20 41.16 -0.34
CA GLY A 5 -10.53 40.07 0.37
C GLY A 5 -10.30 38.81 -0.47
N ASN A 6 -11.23 38.48 -1.38
CA ASN A 6 -11.09 37.31 -2.26
C ASN A 6 -10.00 37.53 -3.32
N VAL A 7 -9.77 38.77 -3.73
CA VAL A 7 -8.71 39.11 -4.70
C VAL A 7 -7.34 38.98 -4.05
N ALA A 8 -7.14 39.50 -2.83
CA ALA A 8 -5.87 39.39 -2.12
C ALA A 8 -5.48 37.93 -1.83
N VAL A 9 -6.44 37.12 -1.39
CA VAL A 9 -6.22 35.68 -1.17
C VAL A 9 -5.89 34.98 -2.48
N ALA A 10 -6.65 35.22 -3.56
CA ALA A 10 -6.38 34.62 -4.86
C ALA A 10 -5.00 35.02 -5.40
N THR A 11 -4.62 36.29 -5.31
CA THR A 11 -3.28 36.77 -5.75
C THR A 11 -2.15 36.17 -4.93
N THR A 12 -2.35 36.02 -3.62
CA THR A 12 -1.33 35.41 -2.75
C THR A 12 -1.18 33.91 -3.06
N CYS A 13 -2.29 33.18 -3.09
CA CYS A 13 -2.28 31.73 -3.32
C CYS A 13 -1.87 31.36 -4.74
N LEU A 14 -2.26 32.13 -5.76
CA LEU A 14 -1.99 31.81 -7.16
C LEU A 14 -0.78 32.54 -7.74
N GLY A 15 -0.31 33.63 -7.13
CA GLY A 15 0.84 34.39 -7.60
C GLY A 15 2.04 34.18 -6.69
N VAL A 16 1.96 34.76 -5.49
CA VAL A 16 3.09 34.89 -4.57
C VAL A 16 3.61 33.54 -4.09
N VAL A 17 2.74 32.65 -3.58
CA VAL A 17 3.17 31.36 -3.03
C VAL A 17 3.80 30.45 -4.11
N PRO A 18 3.20 30.26 -5.29
CA PRO A 18 3.83 29.51 -6.38
C PRO A 18 5.18 30.07 -6.79
N TYR A 19 5.29 31.40 -6.92
CA TYR A 19 6.57 32.07 -7.24
C TYR A 19 7.65 31.78 -6.19
N LEU A 20 7.30 31.84 -4.90
CA LEU A 20 8.21 31.48 -3.82
C LEU A 20 8.62 30.00 -3.89
N LEU A 21 7.67 29.10 -4.15
CA LEU A 21 7.94 27.67 -4.26
C LEU A 21 8.83 27.34 -5.46
N GLU A 22 8.67 28.04 -6.58
CA GLU A 22 9.49 27.85 -7.78
C GLU A 22 10.92 28.35 -7.57
N HIS A 23 11.09 29.55 -7.02
CA HIS A 23 12.39 30.23 -7.02
C HIS A 23 13.15 30.17 -5.69
N ALA A 24 12.50 29.91 -4.55
CA ALA A 24 13.20 29.85 -3.27
C ALA A 24 13.92 28.50 -3.09
N PRO A 25 15.21 28.51 -2.68
CA PRO A 25 15.93 27.29 -2.30
C PRO A 25 15.22 26.55 -1.16
N VAL A 26 15.26 25.22 -1.18
CA VAL A 26 14.65 24.39 -0.12
C VAL A 26 15.21 24.73 1.26
N ALA A 27 16.51 25.04 1.34
CA ALA A 27 17.17 25.45 2.58
C ALA A 27 16.54 26.70 3.22
N CYS A 28 15.91 27.56 2.42
CA CYS A 28 15.20 28.76 2.90
C CYS A 28 13.76 28.48 3.34
N MET A 29 13.28 27.23 3.19
CA MET A 29 11.93 26.79 3.53
C MET A 29 11.93 25.60 4.50
N PRO A 30 12.48 25.76 5.71
CA PRO A 30 12.51 24.68 6.71
C PRO A 30 11.14 24.34 7.28
N ARG A 31 10.14 25.22 7.11
CA ARG A 31 8.75 25.07 7.56
C ARG A 31 7.79 25.03 6.37
N LEU A 32 8.16 24.27 5.34
CA LEU A 32 7.35 24.10 4.15
C LEU A 32 5.95 23.55 4.49
N ASP A 33 5.85 22.70 5.51
CA ASP A 33 4.59 22.23 6.08
C ASP A 33 3.67 23.37 6.51
N ALA A 34 4.19 24.37 7.23
CA ALA A 34 3.41 25.51 7.71
C ALA A 34 3.00 26.46 6.57
N LEU A 35 3.86 26.63 5.56
CA LEU A 35 3.53 27.40 4.35
C LEU A 35 2.38 26.74 3.59
N ILE A 36 2.47 25.41 3.36
CA ILE A 36 1.43 24.64 2.68
C ILE A 36 0.14 24.67 3.48
N ARG A 37 0.21 24.49 4.80
CA ARG A 37 -0.96 24.63 5.68
C ARG A 37 -1.63 25.99 5.48
N SER A 38 -0.87 27.07 5.60
CA SER A 38 -1.38 28.44 5.46
C SER A 38 -2.02 28.66 4.10
N LEU A 39 -1.44 28.10 3.03
CA LEU A 39 -2.01 28.13 1.68
C LEU A 39 -3.37 27.42 1.64
N VAL A 40 -3.47 26.17 2.11
CA VAL A 40 -4.72 25.41 2.04
C VAL A 40 -5.78 25.91 3.02
N SER A 41 -5.39 26.52 4.15
CA SER A 41 -6.32 27.11 5.13
C SER A 41 -7.15 28.26 4.56
N VAL A 42 -6.63 28.99 3.56
CA VAL A 42 -7.30 30.17 2.98
C VAL A 42 -7.72 29.98 1.53
N ALA A 43 -7.14 29.01 0.81
CA ALA A 43 -7.49 28.73 -0.58
C ALA A 43 -8.90 28.12 -0.65
N PRO A 44 -9.87 28.71 -1.37
CA PRO A 44 -11.16 28.07 -1.64
C PRO A 44 -11.01 26.93 -2.67
N PRO A 45 -12.03 26.06 -2.85
CA PRO A 45 -11.94 24.91 -3.76
C PRO A 45 -11.50 25.27 -5.18
N ALA A 46 -11.99 26.39 -5.72
CA ALA A 46 -11.61 26.87 -7.05
C ALA A 46 -10.12 27.25 -7.17
N VAL A 47 -9.53 27.76 -6.09
CA VAL A 47 -8.10 28.10 -6.03
C VAL A 47 -7.26 26.82 -5.93
N VAL A 48 -7.68 25.85 -5.09
CA VAL A 48 -7.01 24.54 -5.00
C VAL A 48 -7.04 23.84 -6.36
N ALA A 49 -8.19 23.79 -7.03
CA ALA A 49 -8.31 23.20 -8.38
C ALA A 49 -7.36 23.88 -9.39
N LYS A 50 -7.27 25.21 -9.37
CA LYS A 50 -6.36 25.95 -10.25
C LYS A 50 -4.88 25.68 -9.92
N LEU A 51 -4.53 25.55 -8.64
CA LEU A 51 -3.18 25.15 -8.23
C LEU A 51 -2.86 23.73 -8.72
N SER A 52 -3.78 22.78 -8.55
CA SER A 52 -3.63 21.41 -9.06
C SER A 52 -3.41 21.37 -10.56
N MET A 53 -4.16 22.16 -11.35
CA MET A 53 -3.95 22.25 -12.80
C MET A 53 -2.55 22.77 -13.15
N ARG A 54 -2.05 23.78 -12.43
CA ARG A 54 -0.72 24.34 -12.66
C ARG A 54 0.41 23.41 -12.23
N LEU A 55 0.19 22.64 -11.16
CA LEU A 55 1.08 21.54 -10.77
C LEU A 55 1.18 20.49 -11.89
N LEU A 56 0.05 20.10 -12.49
CA LEU A 56 0.02 19.16 -13.61
C LEU A 56 0.77 19.70 -14.84
N LEU A 57 0.73 21.01 -15.06
CA LEU A 57 1.54 21.69 -16.08
C LEU A 57 3.04 21.83 -15.69
N SER A 58 3.43 21.30 -14.53
CA SER A 58 4.79 21.37 -13.98
C SER A 58 5.34 22.79 -13.84
N GLU A 59 4.46 23.77 -13.61
CA GLU A 59 4.88 25.17 -13.43
C GLU A 59 5.69 25.37 -12.14
N PHE A 60 5.39 24.58 -11.09
CA PHE A 60 6.11 24.63 -9.81
C PHE A 60 5.95 23.29 -9.06
N SER A 61 6.66 23.14 -7.93
CA SER A 61 6.58 21.97 -7.03
C SER A 61 6.31 22.44 -5.60
N ILE A 62 5.25 21.92 -4.99
CA ILE A 62 4.83 22.26 -3.63
C ILE A 62 5.61 21.41 -2.61
N PHE A 63 5.65 20.10 -2.77
CA PHE A 63 6.17 19.21 -1.71
C PHE A 63 7.69 19.05 -1.73
N LYS A 64 8.33 19.32 -2.88
CA LYS A 64 9.78 19.18 -3.08
C LYS A 64 10.29 17.82 -2.56
N ASP A 65 11.25 17.81 -1.66
CA ASP A 65 11.83 16.65 -0.96
C ASP A 65 11.23 16.41 0.44
N GLN A 66 10.25 17.22 0.86
CA GLN A 66 9.67 17.21 2.21
C GLN A 66 8.28 16.54 2.26
N THR A 67 7.87 15.79 1.24
CA THR A 67 6.54 15.16 1.14
C THR A 67 6.14 14.41 2.42
N ALA A 68 7.04 13.59 2.98
CA ALA A 68 6.75 12.86 4.21
C ALA A 68 6.50 13.78 5.41
N THR A 69 7.32 14.82 5.57
CA THR A 69 7.19 15.79 6.67
C THR A 69 5.86 16.52 6.59
N VAL A 70 5.47 16.97 5.40
CA VAL A 70 4.21 17.69 5.18
C VAL A 70 3.02 16.77 5.48
N LEU A 71 3.01 15.54 4.97
CA LEU A 71 1.88 14.63 5.19
C LEU A 71 1.74 14.19 6.64
N LEU A 72 2.84 13.92 7.35
CA LEU A 72 2.79 13.61 8.78
C LEU A 72 2.32 14.82 9.60
N SER A 73 2.74 16.04 9.25
CA SER A 73 2.22 17.27 9.86
C SER A 73 0.71 17.41 9.61
N SER A 74 0.25 17.08 8.40
CA SER A 74 -1.14 17.23 7.97
C SER A 74 -2.15 16.37 8.73
N LEU A 75 -1.71 15.28 9.38
CA LEU A 75 -2.58 14.45 10.23
C LEU A 75 -3.26 15.26 11.36
N HIS A 76 -2.63 16.35 11.81
CA HIS A 76 -3.13 17.23 12.87
C HIS A 76 -3.87 18.46 12.34
N TRP A 77 -4.07 18.55 11.03
CA TRP A 77 -4.76 19.67 10.40
C TRP A 77 -6.26 19.40 10.38
N ASN A 78 -7.07 20.44 10.15
CA ASN A 78 -8.52 20.24 10.04
C ASN A 78 -8.89 19.55 8.71
N SER A 79 -10.13 19.09 8.58
CA SER A 79 -10.57 18.32 7.39
C SER A 79 -10.40 19.07 6.08
N TRP A 80 -10.63 20.39 6.07
CA TRP A 80 -10.47 21.23 4.88
C TRP A 80 -8.99 21.30 4.43
N GLU A 81 -8.10 21.52 5.39
CA GLU A 81 -6.65 21.58 5.17
C GLU A 81 -6.11 20.22 4.69
N GLN A 82 -6.58 19.11 5.29
CA GLN A 82 -6.24 17.76 4.87
C GLN A 82 -6.73 17.48 3.45
N TRP A 83 -7.99 17.78 3.14
CA TRP A 83 -8.53 17.62 1.79
C TRP A 83 -7.68 18.39 0.76
N GLY A 84 -7.38 19.67 1.02
CA GLY A 84 -6.61 20.51 0.12
C GLY A 84 -5.20 19.98 -0.13
N VAL A 85 -4.49 19.52 0.90
CA VAL A 85 -3.13 18.99 0.72
C VAL A 85 -3.11 17.66 -0.05
N TRP A 86 -4.11 16.80 0.13
CA TRP A 86 -4.23 15.55 -0.63
C TRP A 86 -4.58 15.78 -2.10
N GLU A 87 -5.38 16.80 -2.42
CA GLU A 87 -5.64 17.22 -3.81
C GLU A 87 -4.36 17.72 -4.50
N LEU A 88 -3.59 18.55 -3.81
CA LEU A 88 -2.32 19.07 -4.32
C LEU A 88 -1.29 17.96 -4.48
N LEU A 89 -1.20 17.03 -3.50
CA LEU A 89 -0.30 15.89 -3.58
C LEU A 89 -0.63 15.01 -4.79
N SER A 90 -1.93 14.77 -5.03
CA SER A 90 -2.36 13.95 -6.16
C SER A 90 -2.01 14.58 -7.50
N ALA A 91 -2.14 15.89 -7.63
CA ALA A 91 -1.70 16.61 -8.83
C ALA A 91 -0.18 16.55 -9.02
N GLU A 92 0.59 16.79 -7.96
CA GLU A 92 2.06 16.77 -8.05
C GLU A 92 2.62 15.36 -8.28
N TRP A 93 1.97 14.33 -7.72
CA TRP A 93 2.27 12.92 -7.97
C TRP A 93 2.19 12.57 -9.46
N GLN A 94 1.13 13.05 -10.12
CA GLN A 94 0.91 12.85 -11.54
C GLN A 94 1.91 13.63 -12.39
N ALA A 95 2.19 14.88 -12.01
CA ALA A 95 3.18 15.72 -12.70
C ALA A 95 4.61 15.13 -12.64
N LYS A 96 4.98 14.52 -11.51
CA LYS A 96 6.30 13.90 -11.29
C LYS A 96 6.43 12.47 -11.82
N HIS A 97 5.48 12.00 -12.62
CA HIS A 97 5.48 10.66 -13.21
C HIS A 97 5.69 9.54 -12.19
N HIS A 98 4.96 9.60 -11.08
CA HIS A 98 4.94 8.54 -10.07
C HIS A 98 6.29 8.32 -9.36
N ASP A 99 6.84 9.37 -8.75
CA ASP A 99 8.12 9.36 -8.05
C ASP A 99 8.26 8.38 -6.85
N LYS A 100 9.45 7.82 -6.61
CA LYS A 100 9.61 6.87 -5.49
C LYS A 100 9.50 7.52 -4.11
N ALA A 101 9.75 8.84 -4.00
CA ALA A 101 9.76 9.53 -2.71
C ALA A 101 8.34 9.69 -2.14
N THR A 102 7.35 9.98 -2.99
CA THR A 102 5.94 10.01 -2.56
C THR A 102 5.47 8.64 -2.08
N VAL A 103 5.81 7.54 -2.76
CA VAL A 103 5.46 6.18 -2.27
C VAL A 103 6.08 5.91 -0.89
N ALA A 104 7.34 6.30 -0.70
CA ALA A 104 8.00 6.17 0.60
C ALA A 104 7.34 7.04 1.68
N ALA A 105 6.86 8.23 1.33
CA ALA A 105 6.09 9.09 2.23
C ALA A 105 4.75 8.44 2.60
N LEU A 106 4.00 7.88 1.64
CA LEU A 106 2.74 7.18 1.90
C LEU A 106 2.93 6.03 2.90
N ARG A 107 4.00 5.24 2.76
CA ARG A 107 4.33 4.17 3.72
C ARG A 107 4.54 4.70 5.13
N LYS A 108 5.22 5.84 5.28
CA LYS A 108 5.44 6.48 6.59
C LYS A 108 4.13 6.97 7.19
N VAL A 109 3.28 7.63 6.40
CA VAL A 109 1.99 8.12 6.89
C VAL A 109 1.10 6.96 7.29
N LEU A 110 1.04 5.89 6.50
CA LEU A 110 0.25 4.71 6.80
C LEU A 110 0.64 4.05 8.13
N ALA A 111 1.93 4.08 8.49
CA ALA A 111 2.42 3.59 9.77
C ALA A 111 2.05 4.47 10.98
N CYS A 112 1.69 5.74 10.75
CA CYS A 112 1.30 6.70 11.80
C CYS A 112 -0.21 6.98 11.82
N LEU A 113 -0.96 6.44 10.87
CA LEU A 113 -2.38 6.74 10.71
C LEU A 113 -3.20 5.98 11.75
N ASP A 114 -4.20 6.66 12.30
CA ASP A 114 -5.28 6.06 13.08
C ASP A 114 -6.60 6.20 12.30
N PRO A 115 -7.24 5.09 11.89
CA PRO A 115 -8.41 5.12 11.03
C PRO A 115 -9.65 5.75 11.68
N GLN A 116 -9.69 5.86 13.02
CA GLN A 116 -10.82 6.48 13.73
C GLN A 116 -10.74 8.00 13.74
N THR A 117 -9.53 8.56 13.68
CA THR A 117 -9.29 10.00 13.83
C THR A 117 -8.85 10.66 12.52
N HIS A 118 -8.25 9.91 11.60
CA HIS A 118 -7.63 10.45 10.38
C HIS A 118 -8.41 10.04 9.11
N GLY A 119 -9.72 10.25 9.10
CA GLY A 119 -10.59 9.85 7.98
C GLY A 119 -10.20 10.49 6.63
N GLU A 120 -9.84 11.78 6.62
CA GLU A 120 -9.41 12.47 5.39
C GLU A 120 -8.08 11.92 4.87
N ALA A 121 -7.10 11.70 5.74
CA ALA A 121 -5.84 11.08 5.35
C ALA A 121 -6.03 9.64 4.84
N LEU A 122 -6.90 8.85 5.48
CA LEU A 122 -7.21 7.50 5.03
C LEU A 122 -7.83 7.51 3.61
N SER A 123 -8.77 8.43 3.37
CA SER A 123 -9.38 8.64 2.06
C SER A 123 -8.37 9.12 1.01
N GLY A 124 -7.51 10.07 1.36
CA GLY A 124 -6.45 10.58 0.49
C GLY A 124 -5.44 9.50 0.09
N ILE A 125 -4.94 8.73 1.06
CA ILE A 125 -4.03 7.61 0.80
C ILE A 125 -4.72 6.56 -0.06
N LEU A 126 -5.97 6.18 0.24
CA LEU A 126 -6.71 5.20 -0.55
C LEU A 126 -6.70 5.61 -2.03
N ARG A 127 -7.16 6.83 -2.34
CA ARG A 127 -7.26 7.34 -3.72
C ARG A 127 -5.92 7.29 -4.46
N LEU A 128 -4.81 7.54 -3.78
CA LEU A 128 -3.47 7.45 -4.36
C LEU A 128 -3.01 6.01 -4.54
N LEU A 129 -3.19 5.14 -3.54
CA LEU A 129 -2.83 3.73 -3.65
C LEU A 129 -3.55 3.04 -4.81
N LEU A 130 -4.82 3.38 -5.09
CA LEU A 130 -5.57 2.83 -6.23
C LEU A 130 -4.98 3.19 -7.61
N GLN A 131 -4.02 4.12 -7.66
CA GLN A 131 -3.31 4.55 -8.87
C GLN A 131 -1.85 4.05 -8.91
N ILE A 132 -1.34 3.53 -7.80
CA ILE A 132 0.05 3.09 -7.66
C ILE A 132 0.15 1.59 -7.98
N CYS A 133 1.13 1.21 -8.80
CA CYS A 133 1.52 -0.20 -8.93
C CYS A 133 2.33 -0.60 -7.69
N PRO A 134 1.90 -1.65 -6.94
CA PRO A 134 2.52 -1.98 -5.66
C PRO A 134 3.92 -2.57 -5.82
N ASP A 135 4.86 -2.10 -4.99
CA ASP A 135 6.11 -2.81 -4.70
C ASP A 135 5.94 -3.72 -3.47
N MET A 136 6.90 -4.61 -3.23
CA MET A 136 6.86 -5.55 -2.11
C MET A 136 6.68 -4.84 -0.75
N ALA A 137 7.40 -3.73 -0.56
CA ALA A 137 7.38 -3.00 0.70
C ALA A 137 6.04 -2.29 0.94
N LEU A 138 5.44 -1.71 -0.10
CA LEU A 138 4.12 -1.08 -0.02
C LEU A 138 3.04 -2.13 0.21
N LEU A 139 3.10 -3.27 -0.50
CA LEU A 139 2.18 -4.38 -0.28
C LEU A 139 2.23 -4.86 1.18
N GLN A 140 3.42 -5.11 1.71
CA GLN A 140 3.58 -5.49 3.11
C GLN A 140 3.04 -4.43 4.08
N CYS A 141 3.26 -3.15 3.83
CA CYS A 141 2.72 -2.08 4.66
C CYS A 141 1.18 -2.10 4.71
N VAL A 142 0.51 -2.39 3.58
CA VAL A 142 -0.96 -2.48 3.54
C VAL A 142 -1.45 -3.75 4.22
N LEU A 143 -0.83 -4.90 3.95
CA LEU A 143 -1.29 -6.19 4.48
C LEU A 143 -1.12 -6.32 6.00
N LYS A 144 -0.08 -5.69 6.57
CA LYS A 144 0.21 -5.66 8.01
C LYS A 144 -0.74 -4.81 8.83
N LEU A 145 -1.59 -4.01 8.20
CA LEU A 145 -2.55 -3.19 8.94
C LEU A 145 -3.51 -4.04 9.75
N SER A 146 -3.81 -3.57 10.96
CA SER A 146 -4.73 -4.24 11.88
C SER A 146 -6.16 -4.19 11.35
N ASP A 147 -7.03 -5.02 11.92
CA ASP A 147 -8.46 -5.07 11.53
C ASP A 147 -9.22 -3.76 11.85
N ALA A 148 -8.63 -2.86 12.65
CA ALA A 148 -9.17 -1.51 12.86
C ALA A 148 -9.24 -0.68 11.56
N PHE A 149 -8.47 -1.05 10.54
CA PHE A 149 -8.48 -0.43 9.23
C PHE A 149 -9.51 -1.06 8.27
N ASP A 150 -10.22 -2.12 8.65
CA ASP A 150 -11.18 -2.73 7.75
C ASP A 150 -12.26 -1.74 7.30
N PRO A 151 -12.65 -1.74 6.00
CA PRO A 151 -12.26 -2.67 4.93
C PRO A 151 -11.08 -2.19 4.05
N PHE A 152 -10.24 -1.26 4.53
CA PHE A 152 -9.21 -0.59 3.71
C PHE A 152 -8.21 -1.55 3.05
N PRO A 153 -7.52 -2.46 3.77
CA PRO A 153 -6.45 -3.25 3.15
C PRO A 153 -6.97 -4.23 2.08
N SER A 154 -8.10 -4.89 2.35
CA SER A 154 -8.75 -5.79 1.41
C SER A 154 -9.28 -5.05 0.18
N SER A 155 -9.79 -3.83 0.34
CA SER A 155 -10.23 -2.99 -0.78
C SER A 155 -9.06 -2.59 -1.69
N VAL A 156 -7.93 -2.17 -1.12
CA VAL A 156 -6.72 -1.86 -1.89
C VAL A 156 -6.22 -3.09 -2.63
N LEU A 157 -6.14 -4.24 -1.95
CA LEU A 157 -5.69 -5.49 -2.54
C LEU A 157 -6.61 -5.95 -3.69
N ALA A 158 -7.93 -5.81 -3.54
CA ALA A 158 -8.89 -6.15 -4.59
C ALA A 158 -8.64 -5.34 -5.87
N ILE A 159 -8.46 -4.01 -5.74
CA ILE A 159 -8.23 -3.14 -6.90
C ILE A 159 -6.85 -3.37 -7.52
N TRP A 160 -5.81 -3.59 -6.71
CA TRP A 160 -4.49 -3.94 -7.24
C TRP A 160 -4.51 -5.29 -7.96
N SER A 161 -5.28 -6.25 -7.48
CA SER A 161 -5.47 -7.54 -8.13
C SER A 161 -6.12 -7.40 -9.51
N ASP A 162 -7.01 -6.43 -9.67
CA ASP A 162 -7.69 -6.17 -10.94
C ASP A 162 -6.78 -5.41 -11.93
N LYS A 163 -6.14 -4.32 -11.47
CA LYS A 163 -5.33 -3.44 -12.32
C LYS A 163 -3.91 -3.94 -12.59
N TRP A 164 -3.32 -4.61 -11.61
CA TRP A 164 -1.88 -4.91 -11.55
C TRP A 164 -1.62 -6.39 -11.25
N LEU A 165 -2.49 -7.29 -11.71
CA LEU A 165 -2.46 -8.73 -11.41
C LEU A 165 -1.06 -9.34 -11.59
N SER A 166 -0.42 -9.07 -12.72
CA SER A 166 0.92 -9.58 -13.07
C SER A 166 2.04 -9.09 -12.14
N SER A 167 1.83 -7.97 -11.45
CA SER A 167 2.76 -7.45 -10.43
C SER A 167 2.41 -7.97 -9.03
N VAL A 168 1.12 -8.03 -8.68
CA VAL A 168 0.64 -8.44 -7.35
C VAL A 168 0.83 -9.93 -7.11
N GLN A 169 0.51 -10.76 -8.11
CA GLN A 169 0.57 -12.21 -8.02
C GLN A 169 1.92 -12.73 -7.50
N PRO A 170 3.07 -12.42 -8.14
CA PRO A 170 4.36 -12.94 -7.68
C PRO A 170 4.73 -12.40 -6.28
N LEU A 171 4.32 -11.18 -5.93
CA LEU A 171 4.56 -10.62 -4.60
C LEU A 171 3.76 -11.38 -3.53
N VAL A 172 2.47 -11.63 -3.78
CA VAL A 172 1.59 -12.36 -2.86
C VAL A 172 2.06 -13.81 -2.70
N VAL A 173 2.40 -14.49 -3.79
CA VAL A 173 2.96 -15.86 -3.75
C VAL A 173 4.27 -15.87 -2.96
N GLY A 174 5.17 -14.91 -3.20
CA GLY A 174 6.40 -14.78 -2.45
C GLY A 174 6.18 -14.58 -0.94
N LEU A 175 5.18 -13.79 -0.55
CA LEU A 175 4.82 -13.60 0.86
C LEU A 175 4.12 -14.81 1.48
N LEU A 176 3.35 -15.58 0.71
CA LEU A 176 2.71 -16.82 1.18
C LEU A 176 3.72 -17.95 1.42
N HIS A 177 4.85 -17.94 0.70
CA HIS A 177 5.95 -18.88 0.92
C HIS A 177 6.93 -18.42 2.01
N ASP A 178 6.81 -17.19 2.52
CA ASP A 178 7.59 -16.73 3.66
C ASP A 178 7.04 -17.37 4.94
N THR A 179 7.89 -17.98 5.76
CA THR A 179 7.50 -18.71 6.98
C THR A 179 7.21 -17.81 8.18
N LYS A 180 7.19 -16.49 7.95
CA LYS A 180 7.03 -15.44 8.96
C LYS A 180 5.59 -14.93 9.04
N ASP A 181 5.34 -14.02 9.97
CA ASP A 181 4.07 -13.30 10.18
C ASP A 181 3.43 -12.75 8.88
N ALA A 182 4.24 -12.47 7.86
CA ALA A 182 3.79 -12.01 6.56
C ALA A 182 2.78 -12.95 5.89
N ALA A 183 2.97 -14.28 5.96
CA ALA A 183 2.01 -15.23 5.38
C ALA A 183 0.66 -15.19 6.10
N VAL A 184 0.67 -14.98 7.42
CA VAL A 184 -0.55 -14.84 8.23
C VAL A 184 -1.32 -13.57 7.85
N ASP A 185 -0.63 -12.44 7.74
CA ASP A 185 -1.22 -11.17 7.29
C ASP A 185 -1.82 -11.29 5.89
N VAL A 186 -1.10 -11.90 4.95
CA VAL A 186 -1.58 -12.10 3.57
C VAL A 186 -2.85 -12.96 3.58
N ARG A 187 -2.85 -14.09 4.29
CA ARG A 187 -4.03 -14.96 4.39
C ARG A 187 -5.22 -14.26 5.01
N ARG A 188 -5.01 -13.49 6.09
CA ARG A 188 -6.05 -12.68 6.74
C ARG A 188 -6.71 -11.73 5.74
N GLN A 189 -5.94 -11.07 4.89
CA GLN A 189 -6.51 -10.13 3.91
C GLN A 189 -7.14 -10.85 2.71
N LEU A 190 -6.54 -11.95 2.24
CA LEU A 190 -7.09 -12.76 1.14
C LEU A 190 -8.43 -13.39 1.51
N SER A 191 -8.65 -13.80 2.77
CA SER A 191 -9.94 -14.34 3.22
C SER A 191 -11.07 -13.32 3.22
N LYS A 192 -10.75 -12.02 3.19
CA LYS A 192 -11.72 -10.92 3.13
C LYS A 192 -12.04 -10.49 1.69
N LEU A 193 -11.31 -11.01 0.69
CA LEU A 193 -11.60 -10.73 -0.72
C LEU A 193 -12.87 -11.46 -1.17
N PRO A 194 -13.62 -10.89 -2.14
CA PRO A 194 -14.76 -11.58 -2.71
C PRO A 194 -14.29 -12.83 -3.47
N ALA A 195 -15.08 -13.90 -3.44
CA ALA A 195 -14.69 -15.20 -4.00
C ALA A 195 -14.36 -15.17 -5.50
N ASN A 196 -14.89 -14.17 -6.23
CA ASN A 196 -14.62 -13.95 -7.64
C ASN A 196 -13.37 -13.08 -7.91
N ALA A 197 -12.64 -12.63 -6.89
CA ALA A 197 -11.43 -11.83 -7.07
C ALA A 197 -10.39 -12.55 -7.94
N LEU A 198 -9.89 -11.89 -8.99
CA LEU A 198 -8.96 -12.48 -9.97
C LEU A 198 -7.74 -13.11 -9.30
N LEU A 199 -7.18 -12.45 -8.28
CA LEU A 199 -6.04 -12.96 -7.53
C LEU A 199 -6.30 -14.31 -6.86
N LEU A 200 -7.52 -14.55 -6.34
CA LEU A 200 -7.92 -15.85 -5.78
C LEU A 200 -8.18 -16.90 -6.87
N GLN A 201 -8.31 -16.47 -8.13
CA GLN A 201 -8.48 -17.37 -9.26
C GLN A 201 -7.14 -17.89 -9.83
N GLU A 202 -6.04 -17.19 -9.53
CA GLU A 202 -4.72 -17.53 -10.03
C GLU A 202 -4.24 -18.90 -9.51
N PRO A 203 -3.78 -19.81 -10.39
CA PRO A 203 -3.42 -21.18 -10.02
C PRO A 203 -2.26 -21.20 -9.01
N TYR A 204 -1.28 -20.32 -9.17
CA TYR A 204 -0.13 -20.23 -8.26
C TYR A 204 -0.52 -19.71 -6.87
N VAL A 205 -1.46 -18.77 -6.79
CA VAL A 205 -1.96 -18.25 -5.49
C VAL A 205 -2.77 -19.33 -4.77
N ARG A 206 -3.65 -20.03 -5.50
CA ARG A 206 -4.40 -21.17 -4.94
C ARG A 206 -3.47 -22.28 -4.45
N ALA A 207 -2.46 -22.64 -5.24
CA ALA A 207 -1.48 -23.65 -4.86
C ALA A 207 -0.70 -23.22 -3.59
N ALA A 208 -0.25 -21.97 -3.51
CA ALA A 208 0.45 -21.44 -2.35
C ALA A 208 -0.43 -21.40 -1.08
N LEU A 209 -1.73 -21.13 -1.22
CA LEU A 209 -2.69 -21.20 -0.11
C LEU A 209 -2.91 -22.64 0.38
N LEU A 210 -2.90 -23.63 -0.51
CA LEU A 210 -3.10 -25.04 -0.17
C LEU A 210 -1.84 -25.72 0.38
N ALA A 211 -0.64 -25.27 0.01
CA ALA A 211 0.63 -25.90 0.37
C ALA A 211 0.89 -25.99 1.89
N GLU A 212 0.30 -25.13 2.71
CA GLU A 212 0.37 -25.20 4.19
C GLU A 212 -0.88 -25.79 4.86
N SER A 213 -1.96 -26.05 4.10
CA SER A 213 -3.14 -26.76 4.62
C SER A 213 -2.88 -28.26 4.86
N ILE A 214 -1.65 -28.73 4.60
CA ILE A 214 -1.16 -30.08 4.94
C ILE A 214 -0.21 -29.99 6.13
N PRO A 215 -0.69 -29.84 7.38
CA PRO A 215 0.12 -30.18 8.53
C PRO A 215 0.11 -31.71 8.69
N GLY A 216 1.19 -32.35 8.26
CA GLY A 216 1.59 -33.67 8.75
C GLY A 216 1.04 -34.89 8.00
N GLN A 217 1.61 -35.19 6.84
CA GLN A 217 2.03 -36.56 6.51
C GLN A 217 3.19 -36.47 5.52
N LEU A 218 4.33 -37.06 5.88
CA LEU A 218 5.50 -37.44 5.10
C LEU A 218 6.80 -37.14 5.88
N SER A 219 6.84 -37.63 7.13
CA SER A 219 8.11 -38.15 7.67
C SER A 219 8.00 -39.66 7.60
N GLY A 220 8.82 -40.27 6.76
CA GLY A 220 8.79 -41.68 6.43
C GLY A 220 9.00 -42.58 7.64
N SER A 221 8.14 -43.57 7.77
CA SER A 221 8.50 -44.88 8.27
C SER A 221 7.93 -45.90 7.29
N ALA A 222 8.77 -46.34 6.35
CA ALA A 222 8.54 -47.59 5.64
C ALA A 222 8.59 -48.71 6.69
N SER A 223 7.44 -49.03 7.29
CA SER A 223 7.26 -50.27 8.04
C SER A 223 6.96 -51.34 7.00
N CYS A 224 7.95 -52.21 6.75
CA CYS A 224 7.73 -53.48 6.09
C CYS A 224 6.62 -54.26 6.85
N PRO A 225 5.71 -54.96 6.16
CA PRO A 225 4.82 -55.89 6.82
C PRO A 225 5.59 -57.19 7.08
N GLU A 226 5.87 -57.49 8.35
CA GLU A 226 6.27 -58.84 8.80
C GLU A 226 5.03 -59.75 8.71
N THR A 227 4.90 -60.44 7.58
CA THR A 227 4.01 -61.60 7.46
C THR A 227 4.65 -62.78 8.17
N ALA A 228 4.10 -63.14 9.32
CA ALA A 228 4.33 -64.44 9.96
C ALA A 228 3.70 -65.54 9.10
N ILE A 229 4.53 -66.39 8.49
CA ILE A 229 4.13 -67.71 7.99
C ILE A 229 5.22 -68.70 8.41
N ASP A 230 4.84 -69.57 9.33
CA ASP A 230 5.60 -70.73 9.82
C ASP A 230 5.99 -71.69 8.68
N GLU A 231 7.23 -72.17 8.73
CA GLU A 231 7.83 -73.13 7.80
C GLU A 231 7.12 -74.50 7.78
N PRO A 232 7.10 -75.21 6.64
CA PRO A 232 7.06 -76.66 6.61
C PRO A 232 8.49 -77.23 6.46
N LEU A 233 8.86 -78.10 7.41
CA LEU A 233 10.07 -78.93 7.42
C LEU A 233 10.23 -79.71 6.10
N MET A 234 11.29 -79.43 5.33
CA MET A 234 11.80 -80.36 4.32
C MET A 234 13.07 -81.08 4.79
N LYS A 235 12.94 -82.41 4.81
CA LYS A 235 13.96 -83.43 5.02
C LYS A 235 15.11 -83.26 4.03
N LYS A 236 16.37 -83.32 4.50
CA LYS A 236 17.52 -83.66 3.65
C LYS A 236 17.77 -85.18 3.70
N PRO A 237 18.03 -85.83 2.56
CA PRO A 237 18.49 -87.21 2.53
C PRO A 237 19.99 -87.27 2.85
N LYS A 238 20.42 -88.26 3.64
CA LYS A 238 21.82 -88.65 3.78
C LYS A 238 22.03 -89.88 2.89
N VAL A 239 22.93 -89.74 1.94
CA VAL A 239 23.38 -90.76 0.99
C VAL A 239 24.45 -91.61 1.67
N ASP A 240 24.33 -92.93 1.54
CA ASP A 240 25.31 -93.95 1.92
C ASP A 240 26.56 -93.92 1.04
N GLY A 241 27.71 -94.22 1.64
CA GLY A 241 29.02 -94.35 0.99
C GLY A 241 30.16 -94.16 1.97
#